data_AF-A0A350HE08-F1
#
_entry.id   AF-A0A350HE08-F1
#
_cell.length_a   1.000
_cell.length_b   1.000
_cell.length_c   1.000
_cell.angle_alpha   90.00
_cell.angle_beta   90.00
_cell.angle_gamma   90.00
#
_symmetry.space_group_name_H-M   'P 1'
#
loop_
_entity.id
_entity.type
_entity.pdbx_description
1 polymer ?
#
loop_
_entity_poly.entity_id
_entity_poly.type
_entity_poly.pdbx_seq_one_letter_code
_entity_poly.pdbx_strand_id
1 'polypeptide(L)' 'MVQLYGILVTVVWTTVFTLVALGITTIFTPLRVEESTEDEGLDEKAHGEKAYFNE' A
#
# COMPACT_ATOMS: atom_id res chain seq x y z
N MET A 1 -3.09 24.48 -23.30
CA MET A 1 -3.67 23.13 -23.15
C MET A 1 -2.64 22.01 -22.88
N VAL A 2 -1.33 22.20 -23.11
CA VAL A 2 -0.30 21.17 -22.85
C VAL A 2 -0.19 20.78 -21.37
N GLN A 3 -0.33 21.73 -20.43
CA GLN A 3 -0.28 21.45 -19.00
C GLN A 3 -1.39 20.49 -18.55
N LEU A 4 -2.63 20.77 -18.95
CA LEU A 4 -3.77 19.92 -18.63
C LEU A 4 -3.61 18.51 -19.21
N TYR A 5 -3.13 18.41 -20.45
CA TYR A 5 -2.84 17.12 -21.07
C TYR A 5 -1.78 16.32 -20.29
N GLY A 6 -0.68 16.97 -19.90
CA GLY A 6 0.37 16.33 -19.09
C GLY A 6 -0.16 15.81 -17.77
N ILE A 7 -0.97 16.61 -17.06
CA ILE A 7 -1.62 16.18 -15.81
C ILE A 7 -2.48 14.94 -16.03
N LEU A 8 -3.34 14.97 -17.05
CA LEU A 8 -4.24 13.85 -17.35
C LEU A 8 -3.47 12.57 -17.71
N VAL A 9 -2.42 12.68 -18.53
CA VAL A 9 -1.56 11.53 -18.87
C VAL A 9 -0.90 10.96 -17.62
N THR A 10 -0.33 11.80 -16.76
CA THR A 10 0.32 11.32 -15.52
C THR A 10 -0.68 10.63 -14.61
N VAL A 11 -1.84 11.25 -14.36
CA VAL A 11 -2.89 10.67 -13.49
C VAL A 11 -3.37 9.32 -14.03
N VAL A 12 -3.68 9.25 -15.33
CA VAL A 12 -4.16 8.01 -15.95
C VAL A 12 -3.08 6.93 -15.91
N TRP A 13 -1.85 7.28 -16.28
CA TRP A 13 -0.74 6.33 -16.29
C TRP A 13 -0.46 5.76 -14.90
N THR A 14 -0.26 6.62 -13.90
CA THR A 14 0.07 6.16 -12.55
C THR A 14 -1.08 5.37 -11.93
N THR A 15 -2.33 5.80 -12.11
CA THR A 15 -3.49 5.09 -11.58
C THR A 15 -3.62 3.71 -12.21
N VAL A 16 -3.64 3.61 -13.53
CA VAL A 16 -3.82 2.32 -14.23
C VAL A 16 -2.66 1.38 -13.94
N PHE A 17 -1.43 1.87 -14.02
CA PHE A 17 -0.26 1.04 -13.78
C PHE A 17 -0.21 0.52 -12.34
N THR A 18 -0.47 1.38 -11.35
CA THR A 18 -0.53 0.97 -9.94
C THR A 18 -1.62 -0.07 -9.71
N LEU A 19 -2.81 0.11 -10.28
CA LEU A 19 -3.90 -0.87 -10.14
C LEU A 19 -3.54 -2.23 -10.73
N VAL A 20 -2.90 -2.25 -11.91
CA VAL A 20 -2.42 -3.50 -12.52
C VAL A 20 -1.35 -4.16 -11.67
N ALA A 21 -0.38 -3.39 -11.17
CA ALA A 21 0.67 -3.93 -10.31
C ALA A 21 0.11 -4.53 -9.03
N LEU A 22 -0.75 -3.79 -8.30
CA LEU A 22 -1.40 -4.28 -7.09
C LEU A 22 -2.30 -5.50 -7.37
N GLY A 23 -3.02 -5.50 -8.49
CA GLY A 23 -3.87 -6.62 -8.91
C GLY A 23 -3.05 -7.88 -9.17
N ILE A 24 -1.93 -7.76 -9.89
CA ILE A 24 -1.00 -8.88 -10.12
C ILE A 24 -0.41 -9.36 -8.79
N THR A 25 0.08 -8.45 -7.94
CA THR A 25 0.66 -8.82 -6.64
C THR A 25 -0.36 -9.56 -5.76
N THR A 26 -1.63 -9.15 -5.77
CA THR A 26 -2.72 -9.79 -4.98
C THR A 26 -2.97 -11.24 -5.38
N ILE A 27 -2.67 -11.63 -6.62
CA ILE A 27 -2.78 -13.03 -7.07
C ILE A 27 -1.76 -13.92 -6.36
N PHE A 28 -0.58 -13.38 -6.03
CA PHE A 28 0.52 -14.15 -5.45
C PHE A 28 0.61 -14.03 -3.93
N THR A 29 0.22 -12.88 -3.37
CA THR A 29 0.32 -12.61 -1.93
C THR A 29 -0.79 -11.67 -1.48
N PRO A 30 -1.33 -11.85 -0.26
CA PRO A 30 -2.16 -10.81 0.34
C PRO A 30 -1.37 -9.52 0.49
N LEU A 31 -1.98 -8.39 0.10
CA LEU A 31 -1.38 -7.05 0.24
C LEU A 31 -1.57 -6.45 1.63
N ARG A 32 -2.56 -6.92 2.38
CA ARG A 32 -2.91 -6.45 3.72
C ARG A 32 -2.86 -7.62 4.69
N VAL A 33 -2.40 -7.36 5.91
CA VAL A 33 -2.40 -8.33 7.01
C VAL A 33 -3.83 -8.63 7.48
N GLU A 34 -3.99 -9.66 8.31
CA GLU A 34 -5.27 -9.96 8.96
C GLU A 34 -5.68 -8.81 9.91
N GLU A 35 -6.98 -8.60 10.09
CA GLU A 35 -7.53 -7.51 10.93
C GLU A 35 -6.99 -7.55 12.36
N SER A 36 -6.91 -8.74 12.97
CA SER A 36 -6.30 -8.93 14.30
C SER A 36 -4.83 -8.49 14.36
N THR A 37 -4.08 -8.73 13.29
CA THR A 37 -2.67 -8.33 13.19
C THR A 37 -2.53 -6.82 13.00
N GLU A 38 -3.47 -6.20 12.31
CA GLU A 38 -3.54 -4.75 12.16
C GLU A 38 -3.91 -4.05 13.48
N ASP A 39 -4.87 -4.63 14.22
CA ASP A 39 -5.33 -4.13 15.52
C ASP A 39 -4.24 -4.22 16.60
N GLU A 40 -3.53 -5.36 16.67
CA GLU A 40 -2.43 -5.57 17.62
C GLU A 40 -1.15 -4.81 17.23
N GLY A 41 -1.02 -4.42 15.96
CA GLY A 41 0.10 -3.65 15.43
C GLY A 41 1.18 -4.51 14.75
N LEU A 42 1.69 -4.01 13.62
CA LEU A 42 2.69 -4.72 12.82
C LEU A 42 4.04 -4.82 13.52
N ASP A 43 4.42 -3.84 14.34
CA ASP A 43 5.69 -3.89 15.07
C ASP A 43 5.72 -5.12 16.00
N GLU A 44 4.64 -5.36 16.76
CA GLU A 44 4.56 -6.49 17.67
C GLU A 44 4.38 -7.81 16.89
N LYS A 45 3.50 -7.83 15.88
CA LYS A 45 3.11 -9.08 15.19
C LYS A 45 4.04 -9.52 14.06
N ALA A 46 4.65 -8.59 13.33
CA ALA A 46 5.55 -8.89 12.22
C ALA A 46 7.03 -8.80 12.62
N HIS A 47 7.36 -7.98 13.62
CA HIS A 47 8.75 -7.70 14.01
C HIS A 47 9.10 -8.12 15.45
N GLY A 48 8.11 -8.41 16.29
CA GLY A 48 8.33 -8.82 17.69
C GLY A 48 8.87 -7.71 18.58
N GLU A 49 8.67 -6.46 18.19
CA GLU A 49 9.21 -5.29 18.88
C GLU A 49 8.13 -4.24 19.16
N LYS A 50 8.46 -3.26 20.01
CA LYS A 50 7.63 -2.08 20.23
C LYS A 50 8.45 -0.86 19.86
N ALA A 51 7.94 -0.01 18.96
CA ALA A 51 8.66 1.20 18.55
C ALA A 51 8.89 2.17 19.73
N TYR A 52 7.99 2.18 20.71
CA TYR A 52 8.05 3.05 21.88
C TYR A 52 7.74 2.25 23.16
N PHE A 53 8.56 2.44 24.20
CA PHE A 53 8.43 1.76 25.50
C PHE A 53 7.87 2.67 26.61
N ASN A 54 7.61 3.94 26.30
CA ASN A 54 7.08 4.91 27.25
C ASN A 54 5.63 5.26 26.87
N GLU A 55 4.69 4.73 27.64
CA GLU A 55 3.40 5.40 27.94
C GLU A 55 3.52 6.15 29.27
#